data_AF-A0A0H5RBH7-F1
#
_entry.id   AF-A0A0H5RBH7-F1
#
_cell.length_a   1.000
_cell.length_b   1.000
_cell.length_c   1.000
_cell.angle_alpha   90.00
_cell.angle_beta   90.00
_cell.angle_gamma   90.00
#
_symmetry.space_group_name_H-M   'P 1'
#
loop_
_entity.id
_entity.type
_entity.pdbx_description
1 polymer ?
#
loop_
_entity_poly.entity_id
_entity_poly.type
_entity_poly.pdbx_seq_one_letter_code
_entity_poly.pdbx_strand_id
1 'polypeptide(L)'
;MRDLSPFDLRPPRPHGTDPFLAFEVIFNGEDVAGEGGPYRQFFSDISAELMEHDSPLFIPSPNQQGKIGENQDTFVIRPSAAVSSSTLTLFEFFGQIIGWSRRLFHMRLNLHHYFRLLPSNRSTD
;
A
#
# COMPACT_ATOMS: atom_id res chain seq x y z
N MET A 1 -4.05 -6.64 -16.50
CA MET A 1 -3.34 -5.43 -16.04
C MET A 1 -1.87 -5.43 -16.51
N ARG A 2 -1.59 -5.82 -17.77
CA ARG A 2 -0.23 -5.84 -18.33
C ARG A 2 0.03 -4.66 -19.29
N ASP A 3 -0.97 -3.83 -19.52
CA ASP A 3 -0.95 -2.80 -20.58
C ASP A 3 -1.02 -1.36 -20.05
N LEU A 4 -0.97 -1.16 -18.73
CA LEU A 4 -0.89 0.17 -18.12
C LEU A 4 0.57 0.51 -17.86
N SER A 5 1.06 1.59 -18.47
CA SER A 5 2.39 2.08 -18.18
C SER A 5 2.41 2.64 -16.75
N PRO A 6 3.46 2.39 -15.95
CA PRO A 6 3.62 3.03 -14.64
C PRO A 6 3.56 4.57 -14.70
N PHE A 7 3.82 5.16 -15.87
CA PHE A 7 3.73 6.59 -16.11
C PHE A 7 2.28 7.10 -16.22
N ASP A 8 1.33 6.26 -16.66
CA ASP A 8 -0.07 6.64 -16.83
C ASP A 8 -0.76 6.84 -15.46
N LEU A 9 -0.21 6.20 -14.43
CA LEU A 9 -0.64 6.31 -13.03
C LEU A 9 -0.04 7.53 -12.32
N ARG A 10 0.59 8.43 -13.08
CA ARG A 10 1.14 9.70 -12.61
C ARG A 10 0.41 10.85 -13.32
N PRO A 11 -0.84 11.12 -12.96
CA PRO A 11 -1.53 12.27 -13.55
C PRO A 11 -0.77 13.57 -13.22
N PRO A 12 -0.81 14.57 -14.11
CA PRO A 12 -0.35 15.91 -13.78
C PRO A 12 -1.21 16.47 -12.65
N ARG A 13 -0.62 17.29 -11.78
CA ARG A 13 -1.37 17.93 -10.69
C ARG A 13 -2.50 18.77 -11.32
N PRO A 14 -3.79 18.50 -10.98
CA PRO A 14 -4.89 19.28 -11.53
C PRO A 14 -4.77 20.74 -11.08
N HIS A 15 -5.16 21.66 -11.96
CA HIS A 15 -5.21 23.08 -11.65
C HIS A 15 -6.55 23.37 -10.97
N GLY A 16 -6.54 23.75 -9.68
CA GLY A 16 -7.76 24.13 -8.95
C GLY A 16 -7.94 23.37 -7.63
N THR A 17 -9.19 23.10 -7.27
CA THR A 17 -9.61 22.42 -6.02
C THR A 17 -9.77 20.91 -6.17
N ASP A 18 -9.61 20.37 -7.38
CA ASP A 18 -9.87 18.95 -7.64
C ASP A 18 -8.84 18.06 -6.92
N PRO A 19 -9.29 16.95 -6.30
CA PRO A 19 -8.40 16.05 -5.59
C PRO A 19 -7.41 15.42 -6.57
N PHE A 20 -6.14 15.36 -6.15
CA PHE A 20 -5.10 14.73 -6.95
C PHE A 20 -5.18 13.20 -6.78
N LEU A 21 -5.89 12.53 -7.69
CA LEU A 21 -6.14 11.08 -7.66
C LEU A 21 -5.44 10.39 -8.84
N ALA A 22 -4.85 9.21 -8.62
CA ALA A 22 -4.22 8.41 -9.68
C ALA A 22 -5.24 7.61 -10.52
N PHE A 23 -6.37 7.25 -9.92
CA PHE A 23 -7.44 6.46 -10.52
C PHE A 23 -8.72 6.70 -9.72
N GLU A 24 -9.86 6.45 -10.35
CA GLU A 24 -11.18 6.50 -9.73
C GLU A 24 -11.48 5.18 -9.00
N VAL A 25 -12.10 5.27 -7.82
CA VAL A 25 -12.58 4.12 -7.04
C VAL A 25 -14.09 4.15 -7.03
N ILE A 26 -14.70 3.12 -7.61
CA ILE A 26 -16.15 2.95 -7.66
C ILE A 26 -16.52 1.70 -6.87
N PHE A 27 -17.27 1.87 -5.78
CA PHE A 27 -17.84 0.75 -5.04
C PHE A 27 -19.16 0.33 -5.68
N ASN A 28 -19.18 -0.86 -6.28
CA ASN A 28 -20.35 -1.34 -7.01
C ASN A 28 -21.53 -1.56 -6.05
N GLY A 29 -22.65 -0.87 -6.29
CA GLY A 29 -23.85 -0.95 -5.45
C GLY A 29 -23.88 0.05 -4.29
N GLU A 30 -22.88 0.92 -4.17
CA GLU A 30 -22.89 2.03 -3.20
C GLU A 30 -23.07 3.36 -3.94
N ASP A 31 -23.97 4.21 -3.44
CA ASP A 31 -24.15 5.56 -3.97
C ASP A 31 -23.26 6.52 -3.18
N VAL A 32 -22.03 6.72 -3.65
CA VAL A 32 -21.03 7.56 -2.97
C VAL A 32 -20.88 8.89 -3.69
N ALA A 33 -21.11 9.98 -2.95
CA ALA A 33 -20.89 11.34 -3.45
C ALA A 33 -19.41 11.74 -3.32
N GLY A 34 -18.77 11.97 -4.47
CA GLY A 34 -17.41 12.52 -4.57
C GLY A 34 -16.30 11.47 -4.57
N GLU A 35 -15.20 11.77 -5.27
CA GLU A 35 -14.15 10.80 -5.60
C GLU A 35 -13.15 10.56 -4.45
N GLY A 36 -12.97 11.56 -3.57
CA GLY A 36 -11.96 11.50 -2.52
C GLY A 36 -12.33 10.55 -1.36
N GLY A 37 -13.62 10.34 -1.08
CA GLY A 37 -14.09 9.43 -0.03
C GLY A 37 -13.72 7.97 -0.34
N PRO A 38 -14.21 7.44 -1.47
CA PRO A 38 -13.90 6.09 -1.93
C PRO A 38 -12.41 5.83 -2.05
N TYR A 39 -11.65 6.80 -2.57
CA TYR A 39 -10.21 6.67 -2.71
C TYR A 39 -9.52 6.43 -1.36
N ARG A 40 -9.87 7.20 -0.31
CA ARG A 40 -9.28 7.01 1.02
C ARG A 40 -9.69 5.68 1.65
N GLN A 41 -10.95 5.30 1.49
CA GLN A 41 -11.48 4.04 2.01
C GLN A 41 -10.74 2.85 1.38
N PHE A 42 -10.56 2.86 0.06
CA PHE A 42 -9.80 1.82 -0.65
C PHE A 42 -8.39 1.57 -0.06
N PHE A 43 -7.60 2.63 0.21
CA PHE A 43 -6.28 2.45 0.83
C PHE A 43 -6.38 1.99 2.30
N SER A 44 -7.43 2.39 3.01
CA SER A 44 -7.67 1.93 4.38
C SER A 44 -7.97 0.43 4.41
N ASP A 45 -8.84 -0.03 3.51
CA ASP A 45 -9.29 -1.42 3.45
C ASP A 45 -8.14 -2.34 3.03
N ILE A 46 -7.39 -1.97 1.99
CA ILE A 46 -6.17 -2.70 1.60
C ILE A 46 -5.17 -2.77 2.75
N SER A 47 -4.97 -1.67 3.47
CA SER A 47 -4.05 -1.64 4.60
C SER A 47 -4.51 -2.57 5.73
N ALA A 48 -5.81 -2.69 5.97
CA ALA A 48 -6.38 -3.58 6.97
C ALA A 48 -6.21 -5.05 6.55
N GLU A 49 -6.56 -5.40 5.31
CA GLU A 49 -6.42 -6.77 4.77
C GLU A 49 -4.96 -7.25 4.80
N LEU A 50 -4.02 -6.38 4.45
CA LEU A 50 -2.60 -6.72 4.47
C LEU A 50 -2.05 -6.95 5.89
N MET A 51 -2.65 -6.31 6.90
CA MET A 51 -2.28 -6.40 8.32
C MET A 51 -3.14 -7.42 9.08
N GLU A 52 -3.87 -8.28 8.35
CA GLU A 52 -4.61 -9.39 8.94
C GLU A 52 -3.71 -10.62 9.10
N HIS A 53 -4.05 -11.50 10.05
CA HIS A 53 -3.26 -12.68 10.38
C HIS A 53 -3.16 -13.68 9.22
N ASP A 54 -4.16 -13.71 8.35
CA ASP A 54 -4.22 -14.59 7.17
C ASP A 54 -3.69 -13.94 5.88
N SER A 55 -3.04 -12.78 5.99
CA SER A 55 -2.41 -12.10 4.85
C SER A 55 -1.42 -13.01 4.12
N PRO A 56 -1.51 -13.16 2.78
CA PRO A 56 -0.60 -14.00 2.01
C PRO A 56 0.82 -13.40 1.93
N LEU A 57 0.96 -12.09 2.16
CA LEU A 57 2.23 -11.36 2.03
C LEU A 57 2.94 -11.12 3.36
N PHE A 58 2.17 -10.91 4.43
CA PHE A 58 2.69 -10.49 5.72
C PHE A 58 2.31 -11.45 6.84
N ILE A 59 3.12 -11.46 7.89
CA ILE A 59 2.86 -12.13 9.16
C ILE A 59 3.16 -11.17 10.30
N PRO A 60 2.49 -11.30 11.46
CA PRO A 60 2.82 -10.50 12.63
C PRO A 60 4.28 -10.77 13.04
N SER A 61 4.99 -9.72 13.44
CA SER A 61 6.37 -9.85 13.93
C SER A 61 6.44 -10.78 15.15
N PRO A 62 7.61 -11.38 15.43
CA PRO A 62 7.79 -12.18 16.65
C PRO A 62 7.42 -11.42 17.94
N ASN A 63 7.67 -10.11 17.96
CA ASN A 63 7.33 -9.25 19.10
C ASN A 63 5.83 -9.03 19.25
N GLN A 64 5.10 -8.90 18.13
CA GLN A 64 3.64 -8.85 18.13
C GLN A 64 3.02 -10.18 18.60
N GLN A 65 3.56 -11.32 18.15
CA GLN A 65 3.07 -12.65 18.58
C GLN A 65 3.32 -12.89 20.07
N GLY A 66 4.51 -12.55 20.55
CA GLY A 66 4.88 -12.72 21.96
C GLY A 66 4.29 -11.65 22.89
N LYS A 67 3.83 -10.51 22.34
CA LYS A 67 3.50 -9.28 23.11
C LYS A 67 4.68 -8.81 23.98
N ILE A 68 5.89 -8.85 23.41
CA ILE A 68 7.15 -8.56 24.12
C ILE A 68 7.82 -7.34 23.52
N GLY A 69 8.23 -6.40 24.36
CA GLY A 69 9.11 -5.29 23.98
C GLY A 69 8.45 -4.28 23.02
N GLU A 70 9.26 -3.67 22.16
CA GLU A 70 8.83 -2.71 21.13
C GLU A 70 8.38 -3.44 19.84
N ASN A 71 7.66 -2.74 18.95
CA ASN A 71 7.17 -3.27 17.66
C ASN A 71 6.05 -4.33 17.76
N GLN A 72 5.24 -4.29 18.84
CA GLN A 72 4.12 -5.22 19.06
C GLN A 72 2.94 -5.05 18.08
N ASP A 73 2.99 -4.03 17.23
CA ASP A 73 2.00 -3.69 16.22
C ASP A 73 2.54 -3.84 14.79
N THR A 74 3.72 -4.45 14.63
CA THR A 74 4.42 -4.51 13.35
C THR A 74 4.38 -5.87 12.67
N PHE A 75 4.39 -5.83 11.34
CA PHE A 75 4.37 -6.99 10.47
C PHE A 75 5.68 -7.14 9.70
N VAL A 76 6.01 -8.38 9.38
CA VAL A 76 7.17 -8.76 8.56
C VAL A 76 6.70 -9.54 7.33
N ILE A 77 7.52 -9.55 6.27
CA ILE A 77 7.24 -10.36 5.09
C ILE A 77 7.17 -11.82 5.48
N ARG A 78 6.13 -12.52 5.01
CA ARG A 78 5.99 -13.96 5.15
C ARG A 78 7.10 -14.65 4.36
N PRO A 79 8.03 -15.40 4.98
CA PRO A 79 9.17 -15.99 4.25
C PRO A 79 8.74 -16.99 3.17
N SER A 80 7.62 -17.70 3.38
CA SER A 80 7.06 -18.64 2.40
C SER A 80 6.38 -17.96 1.21
N ALA A 81 6.19 -16.64 1.24
CA ALA A 81 5.55 -15.89 0.18
C ALA A 81 6.37 -15.85 -1.10
N ALA A 82 7.70 -15.98 -1.03
CA ALA A 82 8.59 -15.93 -2.18
C ALA A 82 8.55 -17.18 -3.08
N VAL A 83 7.74 -18.19 -2.73
CA VAL A 83 7.75 -19.51 -3.39
C VAL A 83 6.68 -19.63 -4.48
N SER A 84 5.56 -18.90 -4.37
CA SER A 84 4.45 -19.01 -5.30
C SER A 84 4.42 -17.86 -6.31
N SER A 85 4.21 -18.18 -7.59
CA SER A 85 4.03 -17.18 -8.65
C SER A 85 2.87 -16.23 -8.38
N SER A 86 1.78 -16.71 -7.77
CA SER A 86 0.63 -15.86 -7.37
C SER A 86 1.03 -14.80 -6.36
N THR A 87 1.88 -15.17 -5.41
CA THR A 87 2.31 -14.27 -4.33
C THR A 87 3.32 -13.24 -4.82
N LEU A 88 4.16 -13.59 -5.80
CA LEU A 88 5.05 -12.63 -6.48
C LEU A 88 4.23 -11.57 -7.24
N THR A 89 3.18 -11.97 -7.95
CA THR A 89 2.27 -11.00 -8.61
C THR A 89 1.58 -10.09 -7.58
N LEU A 90 1.21 -10.60 -6.41
CA LEU A 90 0.67 -9.77 -5.34
C LEU A 90 1.72 -8.78 -4.79
N PHE A 91 3.00 -9.16 -4.69
CA PHE A 91 4.07 -8.22 -4.33
C PHE A 91 4.30 -7.13 -5.38
N GLU A 92 4.25 -7.48 -6.68
CA GLU A 92 4.34 -6.50 -7.77
C GLU A 92 3.18 -5.48 -7.71
N PHE A 93 1.97 -5.96 -7.45
CA PHE A 93 0.80 -5.11 -7.27
C PHE A 93 0.91 -4.24 -6.02
N PHE A 94 1.34 -4.82 -4.89
CA PHE A 94 1.56 -4.10 -3.65
C PHE A 94 2.62 -2.99 -3.80
N GLY A 95 3.70 -3.25 -4.55
CA GLY A 95 4.71 -2.24 -4.87
C GLY A 95 4.13 -1.04 -5.62
N GLN A 96 3.17 -1.26 -6.53
CA GLN A 96 2.46 -0.18 -7.23
C GLN A 96 1.60 0.63 -6.27
N ILE A 97 0.85 -0.04 -5.38
CA ILE A 97 0.03 0.61 -4.34
C ILE A 97 0.89 1.50 -3.43
N ILE A 98 2.06 1.04 -2.99
CA ILE A 98 3.00 1.88 -2.22
C ILE A 98 3.47 3.08 -3.04
N GLY A 99 3.73 2.89 -4.33
CA GLY A 99 4.11 3.96 -5.24
C GLY A 99 3.05 5.06 -5.37
N TRP A 100 1.76 4.69 -5.34
CA TRP A 100 0.62 5.60 -5.35
C TRP A 100 0.43 6.28 -3.99
N SER A 101 0.42 5.51 -2.90
CA SER A 101 0.18 6.02 -1.55
C SER A 101 1.23 7.07 -1.15
N ARG A 102 2.53 6.83 -1.37
CA ARG A 102 3.57 7.82 -1.01
C ARG A 102 3.42 9.18 -1.69
N ARG A 103 2.71 9.26 -2.81
CA ARG A 103 2.52 10.51 -3.57
C ARG A 103 1.19 11.19 -3.28
N LEU A 104 0.15 10.40 -3.00
CA LEU A 104 -1.23 10.89 -2.96
C LEU A 104 -1.90 10.72 -1.60
N PHE A 105 -1.52 9.70 -0.83
CA PHE A 105 -2.24 9.33 0.39
C PHE A 105 -1.44 8.51 1.39
N HIS A 106 -1.48 8.87 2.68
CA HIS A 106 -0.80 8.11 3.73
C HIS A 106 -1.53 6.80 4.06
N MET A 107 -1.04 5.68 3.53
CA MET A 107 -1.47 4.34 3.92
C MET A 107 -0.78 3.92 5.23
N ARG A 108 -1.56 3.41 6.20
CA ARG A 108 -1.05 3.05 7.54
C ARG A 108 -0.51 1.61 7.56
N LEU A 109 0.67 1.43 6.99
CA LEU A 109 1.36 0.15 7.05
C LEU A 109 2.32 0.10 8.24
N ASN A 110 2.00 -0.72 9.25
CA ASN A 110 2.90 -0.98 10.37
C ASN A 110 3.89 -2.07 10.01
N LEU A 111 4.86 -1.75 9.16
CA LEU A 111 5.92 -2.68 8.78
C LEU A 111 7.13 -2.51 9.69
N HIS A 112 7.74 -3.63 10.07
CA HIS A 112 8.94 -3.61 10.90
C HIS A 112 10.06 -2.80 10.24
N HIS A 113 10.94 -2.18 11.03
CA HIS A 113 11.90 -1.17 10.57
C HIS A 113 12.84 -1.61 9.42
N TYR A 114 13.06 -2.92 9.24
CA TYR A 114 13.78 -3.46 8.07
C TYR A 114 13.09 -3.18 6.73
N PHE A 115 11.80 -2.87 6.72
CA PHE A 115 11.03 -2.55 5.51
C PHE A 115 10.91 -1.05 5.24
N ARG A 116 11.64 -0.21 5.97
CA ARG A 116 11.65 1.23 5.70
C ARG A 116 12.31 1.49 4.34
N LEU A 117 11.52 1.92 3.36
CA LEU A 117 12.04 2.45 2.10
C LEU A 117 12.95 3.64 2.40
N LEU A 118 14.26 3.38 2.36
CA LEU A 118 15.27 4.41 2.57
C LEU A 118 14.98 5.59 1.63
N PRO A 119 15.13 6.84 2.11
CA PRO A 119 15.18 7.95 1.18
C PRO A 119 16.25 7.63 0.14
N SER A 120 15.90 7.71 -1.14
CA SER A 120 16.91 7.77 -2.19
C SER A 120 17.75 9.00 -1.87
N ASN A 121 18.97 8.77 -1.39
CA ASN A 121 19.99 9.80 -1.30
C ASN A 121 20.21 10.33 -2.71
N ARG A 122 19.48 11.38 -3.10
CA ARG A 122 19.96 12.26 -4.15
C ARG A 122 21.10 13.02 -3.50
N SER A 123 22.31 12.63 -3.84
CA SER A 123 23.48 13.50 -3.75
C SER A 123 23.09 14.83 -4.39
N THR A 124 22.95 15.84 -3.54
CA THR A 124 23.01 17.23 -3.95
C THR A 124 24.46 17.48 -4.36
N ASP A 125 24.71 17.50 -5.66
CA ASP A 125 25.80 18.28 -6.24
C ASP A 125 25.44 19.78 -6.16
#